data_AF-A0A427AEC3-F1
#
_entry.id   AF-A0A427AEC3-F1
#
_cell.length_a   1.000
_cell.length_b   1.000
_cell.length_c   1.000
_cell.angle_alpha   90.00
_cell.angle_beta   90.00
_cell.angle_gamma   90.00
#
_symmetry.space_group_name_H-M   'P 1'
#
loop_
_entity.id
_entity.type
_entity.pdbx_description
1 polymer ?
#
loop_
_entity_poly.entity_id
_entity_poly.type
_entity_poly.pdbx_seq_one_letter_code
_entity_poly.pdbx_strand_id
1 'polypeptide(L)'
;MKENAQKAHTVASAILLQIEPGNKLFANSKLHLHVPAGATQKDGPPTMITLLLSLAMNKPGKKDLSMIGEVTLTGRILPIREVWNW
;
A
#
# COMPACT_ATOMS: atom_id res chain seq x y z
N MET A 1 -3.34 -8.13 -9.32
CA MET A 1 -4.00 -7.32 -8.28
C MET A 1 -4.06 -8.01 -6.92
N LYS A 2 -4.63 -9.21 -6.78
CA LYS A 2 -4.70 -9.93 -5.48
C LYS A 2 -3.32 -10.11 -4.80
N GLU A 3 -2.31 -10.50 -5.56
CA GLU A 3 -0.95 -10.66 -5.03
C GLU A 3 -0.33 -9.33 -4.56
N ASN A 4 -0.50 -8.25 -5.32
CA ASN A 4 -0.05 -6.91 -4.92
C ASN A 4 -0.73 -6.45 -3.62
N ALA A 5 -2.02 -6.71 -3.47
CA ALA A 5 -2.75 -6.40 -2.24
C ALA A 5 -2.21 -7.21 -1.05
N GLN A 6 -1.94 -8.50 -1.23
CA GLN A 6 -1.37 -9.33 -0.17
C GLN A 6 0.03 -8.87 0.22
N LYS A 7 0.87 -8.55 -0.78
CA LYS A 7 2.22 -8.03 -0.58
C LYS A 7 2.19 -6.70 0.17
N ALA A 8 1.32 -5.79 -0.25
CA ALA A 8 1.12 -4.50 0.40
C ALA A 8 0.66 -4.65 1.85
N HIS A 9 -0.30 -5.56 2.12
CA HIS A 9 -0.76 -5.84 3.48
C HIS A 9 0.37 -6.35 4.38
N THR A 10 1.20 -7.29 3.90
CA THR A 10 2.34 -7.80 4.66
C THR A 10 3.33 -6.69 5.02
N VAL A 11 3.71 -5.87 4.04
CA VAL A 11 4.66 -4.77 4.24
C VAL A 11 4.06 -3.68 5.15
N ALA A 12 2.81 -3.28 4.92
CA ALA A 12 2.11 -2.29 5.74
C ALA A 12 1.96 -2.77 7.19
N SER A 13 1.66 -4.05 7.43
CA SER A 13 1.57 -4.61 8.78
C SER A 13 2.92 -4.57 9.50
N ALA A 14 4.00 -4.93 8.80
CA ALA A 14 5.35 -4.87 9.36
C ALA A 14 5.76 -3.42 9.72
N ILE A 15 5.48 -2.46 8.82
CA ILE A 15 5.75 -1.03 9.07
C ILE A 15 4.89 -0.50 10.23
N LEU A 16 3.60 -0.84 10.26
CA LEU A 16 2.69 -0.39 11.32
C LEU A 16 3.18 -0.84 12.69
N LEU A 17 3.61 -2.09 12.83
CA LEU A 17 4.12 -2.61 14.10
C LEU A 17 5.44 -1.96 14.54
N GLN A 18 6.22 -1.40 13.61
CA GLN A 18 7.44 -0.64 13.95
C GLN A 18 7.11 0.78 14.44
N ILE A 19 6.08 1.42 13.88
CA ILE A 19 5.72 2.81 14.18
C ILE A 19 4.74 2.89 15.37
N GLU A 20 3.76 1.98 15.40
CA GLU A 20 2.69 1.89 16.42
C GLU A 20 2.48 0.41 16.84
N PRO A 21 3.37 -0.17 17.68
CA PRO A 21 3.31 -1.59 18.05
C PRO A 21 2.00 -2.04 18.71
N GLY A 22 1.28 -1.11 19.34
CA GLY A 22 -0.01 -1.37 19.98
C GLY A 22 -1.21 -1.35 19.01
N ASN A 23 -1.01 -0.95 17.76
CA ASN A 23 -2.08 -0.84 16.78
C ASN A 23 -2.47 -2.23 16.25
N LYS A 24 -3.71 -2.64 16.53
CA LYS A 24 -4.24 -3.97 16.19
C LYS A 24 -5.24 -3.95 15.02
N LEU A 25 -5.33 -2.85 14.26
CA LEU A 25 -6.36 -2.70 13.23
C LEU A 25 -6.36 -3.88 12.25
N PHE A 26 -5.20 -4.22 11.68
CA PHE A 26 -5.09 -5.30 10.69
C PHE A 26 -5.30 -6.70 11.28
N ALA A 27 -5.00 -6.91 12.56
CA ALA A 27 -5.22 -8.19 13.22
C ALA A 27 -6.70 -8.43 13.57
N ASN A 28 -7.44 -7.36 13.88
CA ASN A 28 -8.81 -7.44 14.38
C ASN A 28 -9.88 -7.12 13.35
N SER A 29 -9.49 -6.79 12.11
CA SER A 29 -10.43 -6.32 11.08
C SER A 29 -10.30 -7.10 9.79
N LYS A 30 -11.43 -7.28 9.10
CA LYS A 30 -11.43 -7.71 7.70
C LYS A 30 -11.36 -6.48 6.81
N LEU A 31 -10.39 -6.45 5.91
CA LEU A 31 -10.21 -5.35 4.99
C LEU A 31 -10.83 -5.68 3.64
N HIS A 32 -11.57 -4.73 3.10
CA HIS A 32 -12.05 -4.77 1.72
C HIS A 32 -11.31 -3.69 0.93
N LEU A 33 -10.55 -4.11 -0.07
CA LEU A 33 -9.83 -3.21 -0.97
C LEU A 33 -10.61 -3.06 -2.26
N HIS A 34 -11.16 -1.88 -2.50
CA HIS A 34 -11.76 -1.51 -3.79
C HIS A 34 -10.73 -0.78 -4.65
N VAL A 35 -10.54 -1.27 -5.87
CA VAL A 35 -9.74 -0.60 -6.90
C VAL A 35 -10.71 -0.24 -8.03
N PRO A 36 -10.91 1.06 -8.34
CA PRO A 36 -11.88 1.50 -9.34
C PRO A 36 -11.59 0.95 -10.74
N ALA A 37 -12.64 0.87 -11.56
CA ALA A 37 -12.49 0.53 -12.98
C ALA A 37 -11.59 1.57 -13.68
N GLY A 38 -10.67 1.10 -14.53
CA GLY A 38 -9.71 1.97 -15.23
C GLY A 38 -8.38 2.16 -14.51
N ALA A 39 -8.26 1.71 -13.26
CA ALA A 39 -6.96 1.45 -12.65
C ALA A 39 -6.21 0.45 -13.53
N THR A 40 -5.10 0.90 -14.12
CA THR A 40 -4.22 -0.02 -14.85
C THR A 40 -3.60 -0.99 -13.84
N GLN A 41 -3.13 -2.16 -14.30
CA GLN A 41 -2.35 -3.13 -13.48
C GLN A 41 -1.11 -2.53 -12.77
N LYS A 42 -0.85 -1.25 -13.00
CA LYS A 42 0.25 -0.41 -12.54
C LYS A 42 -0.04 0.32 -11.22
N ASP A 43 -1.22 0.15 -10.61
CA ASP A 43 -1.42 0.47 -9.18
C ASP A 43 -0.58 -0.51 -8.34
N GLY A 44 0.68 -0.12 -8.17
CA GLY A 44 1.68 -0.93 -7.53
C GLY A 44 1.41 -1.10 -6.04
N PRO A 45 2.01 -2.13 -5.41
CA PRO A 45 1.97 -2.30 -3.97
C PRO A 45 2.24 -1.03 -3.13
N PRO A 46 3.13 -0.08 -3.50
CA PRO A 46 3.40 1.13 -2.71
C PRO A 46 2.18 2.02 -2.46
N THR A 47 1.30 2.17 -3.45
CA THR A 47 0.06 2.95 -3.32
C THR A 47 -0.87 2.30 -2.29
N MET A 48 -1.01 0.97 -2.35
CA MET A 48 -1.80 0.20 -1.40
C MET A 48 -1.21 0.23 0.01
N ILE A 49 0.13 0.18 0.16
CA ILE A 49 0.80 0.31 1.47
C ILE A 49 0.43 1.65 2.11
N THR A 50 0.53 2.74 1.35
CA THR A 50 0.22 4.09 1.84
C THR A 50 -1.25 4.21 2.24
N LEU A 51 -2.17 3.68 1.44
CA LEU A 51 -3.60 3.64 1.76
C LEU A 51 -3.88 2.86 3.05
N LEU A 52 -3.28 1.67 3.21
CA LEU A 52 -3.47 0.83 4.38
C LEU A 52 -2.94 1.50 5.65
N LEU A 53 -1.75 2.10 5.60
CA LEU A 53 -1.18 2.84 6.72
C LEU A 53 -2.00 4.10 7.05
N SER A 54 -2.46 4.82 6.04
CA SER A 54 -3.36 5.97 6.19
C SER A 54 -4.63 5.58 6.96
N LEU A 55 -5.24 4.45 6.61
CA LEU A 55 -6.39 3.89 7.30
C LEU A 55 -6.04 3.49 8.75
N ALA A 56 -4.95 2.76 8.96
CA ALA A 56 -4.54 2.25 10.28
C ALA A 56 -4.19 3.35 11.28
N MET A 57 -3.57 4.42 10.80
CA MET A 57 -3.12 5.53 11.63
C MET A 57 -4.15 6.66 11.74
N ASN A 58 -5.29 6.53 11.06
CA ASN A 58 -6.30 7.58 10.93
C ASN A 58 -5.71 8.92 10.45
N LYS A 59 -4.80 8.85 9.47
CA LYS A 59 -4.09 10.02 8.91
C LYS A 59 -4.39 10.11 7.41
N PRO A 60 -5.00 11.20 6.92
CA PRO A 60 -5.35 11.30 5.51
C PRO A 60 -4.11 11.31 4.61
N GLY A 61 -4.21 10.67 3.45
CA GLY A 61 -3.21 10.74 2.39
C GLY A 61 -3.05 12.15 1.80
N LYS A 62 -1.92 12.39 1.13
CA LYS A 62 -1.63 13.66 0.46
C LYS A 62 -2.39 13.73 -0.88
N LYS A 63 -3.14 14.81 -1.12
CA LYS A 63 -4.06 14.93 -2.27
C LYS A 63 -3.35 15.01 -3.63
N ASP A 64 -2.17 15.61 -3.68
CA ASP A 64 -1.41 15.83 -4.92
C ASP A 64 -0.21 14.88 -5.04
N LEU A 65 -0.33 13.67 -4.48
CA LEU A 65 0.71 12.67 -4.51
C LEU A 65 0.24 11.44 -5.29
N SER A 66 0.89 11.23 -6.43
CA SER A 66 0.77 10.00 -7.20
C SER A 66 2.02 9.14 -7.00
N MET A 67 1.82 7.83 -6.97
CA MET A 67 2.90 6.88 -6.75
C MET A 67 2.70 5.63 -7.59
N ILE A 68 3.81 5.15 -8.14
CA ILE A 68 3.92 3.91 -8.89
C ILE A 68 5.23 3.25 -8.48
N GLY A 69 5.25 1.93 -8.36
CA GLY A 69 6.45 1.22 -7.96
C GLY A 69 6.19 -0.26 -7.67
N GLU A 70 7.27 -1.02 -7.58
CA GLU A 70 7.26 -2.38 -7.05
C GLU A 70 7.90 -2.39 -5.66
N VAL A 71 7.44 -3.32 -4.81
CA VAL A 71 7.99 -3.50 -3.46
C VAL A 71 8.37 -4.96 -3.27
N THR A 72 9.41 -5.21 -2.47
CA THR A 72 9.71 -6.54 -1.93
C THR A 72 8.90 -6.80 -0.65
N LEU A 73 8.82 -8.06 -0.21
CA LEU A 73 8.22 -8.38 1.10
C LEU A 73 9.01 -7.79 2.29
N THR A 74 10.29 -7.46 2.08
CA THR A 74 11.14 -6.77 3.06
C THR A 74 10.98 -5.25 3.03
N GLY A 75 10.08 -4.71 2.21
CA GLY A 75 9.79 -3.27 2.13
C GLY A 75 10.75 -2.46 1.25
N ARG A 76 11.62 -3.10 0.45
CA ARG A 76 12.49 -2.38 -0.49
C ARG A 76 11.69 -1.98 -1.73
N ILE A 77 11.84 -0.72 -2.16
CA ILE A 77 11.29 -0.24 -3.43
C ILE A 77 12.22 -0.68 -4.56
N LEU A 78 11.64 -1.30 -5.59
CA LEU A 78 12.37 -1.77 -6.76
C LEU A 78 12.22 -0.78 -7.93
N PRO A 79 13.23 -0.65 -8.80
CA PRO A 79 13.11 0.09 -10.04
C PRO A 79 11.99 -0.47 -10.92
N ILE A 80 11.17 0.41 -11.47
CA ILE A 80 10.15 0.07 -12.47
C ILE A 80 10.67 0.43 -13.86
N ARG A 81 10.29 -0.36 -14.87
CA ARG A 81 10.78 -0.22 -16.24
C ARG A 81 10.17 0.95 -17.01
N GLU A 82 8.96 1.36 -16.63
CA GLU A 82 8.23 2.45 -17.30
C GLU A 82 7.71 3.43 -16.26
N VAL A 83 8.13 4.70 -16.40
CA VAL A 83 7.46 5.84 -15.79
C VAL A 83 6.68 6.49 -16.93
N TRP A 84 5.35 6.50 -16.86
CA TRP A 84 4.53 7.12 -17.91
C TRP A 84 4.82 8.62 -18.02
N ASN A 85 4.66 9.16 -19.22
CA ASN A 85 4.33 10.57 -19.39
C ASN A 85 2.87 10.74 -18.97
N TRP A 86 2.65 11.57 -17.95
CA TRP A 86 1.33 11.95 -17.47
C TRP A 86 0.76 13.07 -18.34
#